data_AF-D8JS52-F1
#
_entry.id   AF-D8JS52-F1
#
_cell.length_a   1.000
_cell.length_b   1.000
_cell.length_c   1.000
_cell.angle_alpha   90.00
_cell.angle_beta   90.00
_cell.angle_gamma   90.00
#
_symmetry.space_group_name_H-M   'P 1'
#
loop_
_entity.id
_entity.type
_entity.pdbx_description
1 polymer ?
#
loop_
_entity_poly.entity_id
_entity_poly.type
_entity_poly.pdbx_seq_one_letter_code
_entity_poly.pdbx_strand_id
1 'polypeptide(L)'
;MKATSWVLAAGFATVAFAATASLGHAHSGTADEQAACTGDVLSLCFFEIPNEDRIVACLNRKRDRLSEACRNVIDPPPKSKKPAKR
;
A
#
# COMPACT_ATOMS: atom_id res chain seq x y z
N MET A 1 -12.71 -12.52 -32.35
CA MET A 1 -13.62 -12.97 -33.43
C MET A 1 -15.04 -12.91 -32.84
N LYS A 2 -15.75 -11.79 -32.82
CA LYS A 2 -16.36 -11.06 -33.94
C LYS A 2 -16.35 -9.56 -33.62
N ALA A 3 -15.65 -8.80 -34.45
CA ALA A 3 -15.71 -7.35 -34.49
C ALA A 3 -16.69 -6.94 -35.60
N THR A 4 -17.05 -5.66 -35.60
CA THR A 4 -17.89 -4.96 -36.58
C THR A 4 -19.37 -4.89 -36.22
N SER A 5 -19.66 -4.07 -35.20
CA SER A 5 -20.93 -3.35 -35.11
C SER A 5 -20.74 -1.99 -35.77
N TRP A 6 -21.65 -1.65 -36.68
CA TRP A 6 -21.55 -0.56 -37.63
C TRP A 6 -21.37 0.82 -37.01
N VAL A 7 -20.47 1.61 -37.60
CA VAL A 7 -20.35 3.05 -37.39
C VAL A 7 -21.41 3.74 -38.24
N LEU A 8 -22.40 4.37 -37.61
CA LEU A 8 -23.26 5.38 -38.22
C LEU A 8 -22.97 6.71 -37.54
N ALA A 9 -22.51 7.66 -38.36
CA ALA A 9 -22.13 9.00 -37.99
C ALA A 9 -23.34 9.88 -37.65
N ALA A 10 -23.31 10.54 -36.50
CA ALA A 10 -23.91 11.85 -36.25
C ALA A 10 -23.40 12.35 -34.90
N GLY A 11 -22.94 13.60 -34.87
CA GLY A 11 -22.21 14.16 -33.74
C GLY A 11 -22.99 14.19 -32.43
N PHE A 12 -22.32 13.76 -31.35
CA PHE A 12 -22.34 14.43 -30.06
C PHE A 12 -21.06 13.99 -29.34
N ALA A 13 -20.16 14.94 -29.10
CA ALA A 13 -18.96 14.71 -28.34
C ALA A 13 -19.34 14.46 -26.87
N THR A 14 -19.41 13.20 -26.46
CA THR A 14 -19.36 12.83 -25.05
C THR A 14 -18.13 11.96 -24.84
N VAL A 15 -17.01 12.61 -24.56
CA VAL A 15 -15.85 11.94 -23.95
C VAL A 15 -16.32 11.51 -22.56
N ALA A 16 -16.83 10.28 -22.47
CA ALA A 16 -17.09 9.62 -21.20
C ALA A 16 -15.71 9.30 -20.59
N PHE A 17 -15.14 10.28 -19.90
CA PHE A 17 -13.95 10.12 -19.10
C PHE A 17 -14.35 9.29 -17.88
N ALA A 18 -14.33 7.97 -18.03
CA ALA A 18 -14.45 7.04 -16.92
C ALA A 18 -13.17 7.19 -16.08
N ALA A 19 -13.19 8.15 -15.15
CA ALA A 19 -12.17 8.27 -14.12
C ALA A 19 -12.30 7.05 -13.21
N THR A 20 -11.56 5.99 -13.53
CA THR A 20 -11.27 4.92 -12.59
C THR A 20 -10.40 5.54 -11.49
N ALA A 21 -11.05 6.09 -10.46
CA ALA A 21 -10.36 6.47 -9.25
C ALA A 21 -9.75 5.19 -8.65
N SER A 22 -8.47 4.96 -8.93
CA SER A 22 -7.68 3.98 -8.21
C SER A 22 -7.62 4.46 -6.76
N LEU A 23 -8.50 3.92 -5.90
CA LEU A 23 -8.36 4.03 -4.45
C LEU A 23 -7.10 3.25 -4.06
N GLY A 24 -5.93 3.88 -4.24
CA GLY A 24 -4.69 3.44 -3.63
C GLY A 24 -4.82 3.65 -2.13
N HIS A 25 -5.32 2.65 -1.42
CA HIS A 25 -5.21 2.61 0.03
C HIS A 25 -3.74 2.36 0.35
N ALA A 26 -3.00 3.44 0.63
CA ALA A 26 -1.73 3.35 1.32
C ALA A 26 -2.01 2.72 2.68
N HIS A 27 -1.81 1.40 2.78
CA HIS A 27 -2.01 0.65 4.00
C HIS A 27 -0.66 0.57 4.73
N SER A 28 -0.18 1.71 5.27
CA SER A 28 0.52 1.63 6.54
C SER A 28 -0.41 0.89 7.48
N GLY A 29 0.10 -0.07 8.23
CA GLY A 29 -0.71 -0.84 9.17
C GLY A 29 -1.54 0.04 10.12
N THR A 30 -2.36 -0.60 10.94
CA THR A 30 -3.11 0.05 12.02
C THR A 30 -2.20 0.92 12.90
N ALA A 31 -2.75 1.88 13.65
CA ALA A 31 -1.96 2.71 14.56
C ALA A 31 -1.11 1.89 15.55
N ASP A 32 -1.62 0.73 15.99
CA ASP A 32 -0.90 -0.21 16.84
C ASP A 32 0.31 -0.84 16.12
N GLU A 33 0.16 -1.19 14.84
CA GLU A 33 1.23 -1.74 14.01
C GLU A 33 2.32 -0.70 13.72
N GLN A 34 1.92 0.55 13.48
CA GLN A 34 2.86 1.65 13.33
C GLN A 34 3.63 1.90 14.62
N ALA A 35 2.94 1.95 15.77
CA ALA A 35 3.56 2.13 17.07
C ALA A 35 4.58 1.03 17.40
N ALA A 36 4.30 -0.22 17.02
CA ALA A 36 5.23 -1.34 17.17
C ALA A 36 6.53 -1.13 16.37
N CYS A 37 6.47 -0.44 15.23
CA CYS A 37 7.61 -0.16 14.36
C CYS A 37 8.27 1.21 14.59
N THR A 38 7.64 2.15 15.29
CA THR A 38 8.16 3.53 15.48
C THR A 38 9.59 3.56 16.03
N GLY A 39 9.89 2.76 17.05
CA GLY A 39 11.24 2.72 17.63
C GLY A 39 12.31 2.24 16.65
N ASP A 40 11.97 1.25 15.82
CA ASP A 40 12.85 0.72 14.78
C ASP A 40 13.02 1.73 13.63
N VAL A 41 11.95 2.42 13.24
CA VAL A 41 12.01 3.47 12.20
C VAL A 41 12.95 4.59 12.62
N LEU A 42 12.79 5.10 13.84
CA LEU A 42 13.62 6.19 14.36
C LEU A 42 15.09 5.79 14.55
N SER A 43 15.35 4.51 14.86
CA SER A 43 16.73 4.04 15.09
C SER A 43 17.43 3.60 13.80
N LEU A 44 16.71 2.98 12.86
CA LEU A 44 17.28 2.30 11.70
C LEU A 44 16.99 3.00 10.36
N CYS A 45 15.87 3.71 10.27
CA CYS A 45 15.31 4.24 9.02
C CYS A 45 14.93 5.72 9.09
N PHE A 46 15.47 6.47 10.05
CA PHE A 46 15.13 7.88 10.29
C PHE A 46 15.28 8.78 9.06
N PHE A 47 16.28 8.48 8.23
CA PHE A 47 16.57 9.21 7.00
C PHE A 47 15.49 9.10 5.92
N GLU A 48 14.55 8.15 6.04
CA GLU A 48 13.45 7.96 5.09
C GLU A 48 12.19 8.74 5.46
N ILE A 49 12.13 9.33 6.65
CA ILE A 49 11.03 10.23 7.05
C ILE A 49 11.08 11.49 6.16
N PRO A 50 9.95 11.96 5.60
CA PRO A 50 8.55 11.58 5.90
C PRO A 50 7.92 10.58 4.91
N ASN A 51 8.71 9.91 4.07
CA ASN A 51 8.19 9.05 3.01
C ASN A 51 7.88 7.64 3.55
N GLU A 52 6.60 7.32 3.70
CA GLU A 52 6.14 6.05 4.25
C GLU A 52 6.58 4.84 3.42
N ASP A 53 6.49 4.90 2.09
CA ASP A 53 6.91 3.80 1.21
C ASP A 53 8.41 3.50 1.37
N ARG A 54 9.22 4.54 1.53
CA ARG A 54 10.67 4.43 1.78
C ARG A 54 10.94 3.84 3.16
N ILE A 55 10.16 4.22 4.17
CA ILE A 55 10.24 3.63 5.52
C ILE A 55 9.92 2.14 5.45
N VAL A 56 8.81 1.74 4.85
CA VAL A 56 8.42 0.33 4.69
C VAL A 56 9.48 -0.44 3.91
N ALA A 57 10.04 0.14 2.85
CA ALA A 57 11.13 -0.47 2.10
C ALA A 57 12.41 -0.61 2.96
N CYS A 58 12.73 0.37 3.80
CA CYS A 58 13.87 0.31 4.70
C CYS A 58 13.69 -0.77 5.78
N LEU A 59 12.51 -0.83 6.42
CA LEU A 59 12.16 -1.89 7.37
C LEU A 59 12.27 -3.26 6.69
N ASN A 60 11.78 -3.38 5.45
CA ASN A 60 11.89 -4.61 4.66
C ASN A 60 13.32 -5.02 4.30
N ARG A 61 14.26 -4.08 4.21
CA ARG A 61 15.67 -4.40 3.98
C ARG A 61 16.42 -4.75 5.27
N LYS A 62 15.97 -4.24 6.42
CA LYS A 62 16.63 -4.39 7.73
C LYS A 62 15.91 -5.37 8.66
N ARG A 63 15.23 -6.38 8.09
CA ARG A 63 14.40 -7.35 8.83
C ARG A 63 15.14 -8.01 9.98
N ASP A 64 16.42 -8.32 9.79
CA ASP A 64 17.32 -8.92 10.77
C ASP A 64 17.58 -8.02 11.99
N ARG A 65 17.47 -6.70 11.83
CA ARG A 65 17.71 -5.70 12.86
C ARG A 65 16.45 -5.15 13.53
N LEU A 66 15.27 -5.45 12.99
CA LEU A 66 13.99 -5.05 13.60
C LEU A 66 13.79 -5.72 14.95
N SER A 67 13.13 -5.01 15.86
CA SER A 67 12.53 -5.60 17.06
C SER A 67 11.55 -6.72 16.69
N GLU A 68 11.33 -7.65 17.62
CA GLU A 68 10.38 -8.76 17.42
C GLU A 68 8.96 -8.25 17.14
N ALA A 69 8.55 -7.19 17.83
CA ALA A 69 7.24 -6.55 17.64
C ALA A 69 7.06 -6.05 16.20
N CYS A 70 7.99 -5.24 15.68
CA CYS A 70 7.90 -4.75 14.30
C CYS A 70 8.08 -5.88 13.28
N ARG A 71 8.92 -6.87 13.56
CA ARG A 71 9.11 -8.02 12.66
C ARG A 71 7.82 -8.79 12.44
N ASN A 72 7.03 -9.00 13.49
CA ASN A 72 5.72 -9.64 13.42
C ASN A 72 4.69 -8.83 12.60
N VAL A 73 4.84 -7.50 12.54
CA VAL A 73 3.98 -6.63 11.71
C VAL A 73 4.34 -6.76 10.23
N ILE A 74 5.63 -6.66 9.91
CA ILE A 74 6.07 -6.59 8.51
C ILE A 74 6.15 -8.03 7.90
N ASP A 75 6.39 -9.09 8.69
CA ASP A 75 6.37 -10.51 8.27
C ASP A 75 5.49 -11.32 9.24
N PRO A 76 4.15 -11.15 9.16
CA PRO A 76 3.24 -11.88 10.02
C PRO A 76 3.27 -13.36 9.65
N PRO A 77 3.34 -14.28 10.64
CA PRO A 77 3.25 -15.70 10.37
C PRO A 77 1.91 -16.01 9.64
N PRO A 78 1.82 -17.10 8.87
CA PRO A 78 0.71 -17.39 7.95
C PRO A 78 -0.69 -17.47 8.60
N LYS A 79 -0.79 -17.39 9.93
CA LYS A 79 -2.02 -17.43 10.71
C LYS A 79 -2.50 -16.05 11.21
N SER A 80 -1.71 -14.98 11.03
CA SER A 80 -1.86 -13.75 11.82
C SER A 80 -2.18 -12.49 11.02
N LYS A 81 -2.71 -12.62 9.79
CA LYS A 81 -3.35 -11.47 9.13
C LYS A 81 -4.60 -11.10 9.92
N LYS A 82 -4.45 -10.25 10.95
CA LYS A 82 -5.57 -9.63 11.65
C LYS A 82 -6.42 -8.95 10.56
N PRO A 83 -7.72 -9.26 10.43
CA PRO A 83 -8.53 -8.68 9.38
C PRO A 83 -8.55 -7.17 9.61
N ALA A 84 -8.05 -6.41 8.64
CA ALA A 84 -8.19 -4.96 8.59
C ALA A 84 -9.69 -4.65 8.70
N LYS A 85 -10.12 -4.28 9.91
CA LYS A 85 -11.52 -4.14 10.26
C LYS A 85 -12.04 -2.90 9.54
N ARG A 86 -12.93 -3.20 8.59
CA ARG A 86 -13.67 -2.31 7.70
C ARG A 86 -14.59 -1.36 8.46
#